data_AF-A0A6P0RB01-F1
#
_entry.id   AF-A0A6P0RB01-F1
#
_cell.length_a   1.000
_cell.length_b   1.000
_cell.length_c   1.000
_cell.angle_alpha   90.00
_cell.angle_beta   90.00
_cell.angle_gamma   90.00
#
_symmetry.space_group_name_H-M   'P 1'
#
loop_
_entity.id
_entity.type
_entity.pdbx_description
1 polymer ?
#
loop_
_entity_poly.entity_id
_entity_poly.type
_entity_poly.pdbx_seq_one_letter_code
_entity_poly.pdbx_strand_id
1 'polypeptide(L)'
;MSKKKPELDIDNYSVAKLVTELHEYFQNSQAYYEVIQGETRKQIGASDNIEKEREVTEEMKLLAQKISFFGALNDVLSAADRLVHAQGIVSDMGLNEDLYGKQ
;
A
#
# COMPACT_ATOMS: atom_id res chain seq x y z
N MET A 1 -14.13 3.56 -3.63
CA MET A 1 -12.92 3.04 -2.96
C MET A 1 -13.33 2.30 -1.70
N SER A 2 -12.71 1.16 -1.43
CA SER A 2 -13.14 0.23 -0.36
C SER A 2 -12.83 0.78 1.03
N LYS A 3 -13.78 0.63 1.97
CA LYS A 3 -13.62 1.01 3.39
C LYS A 3 -12.96 -0.08 4.24
N LYS A 4 -12.68 -1.25 3.66
CA LYS A 4 -12.04 -2.35 4.37
C LYS A 4 -10.53 -2.13 4.37
N LYS A 5 -9.90 -2.29 5.53
CA LYS A 5 -8.43 -2.32 5.62
C LYS A 5 -7.90 -3.43 4.69
N PRO A 6 -6.89 -3.16 3.85
CA PRO A 6 -6.28 -4.19 3.03
C PRO A 6 -5.73 -5.34 3.88
N GLU A 7 -5.89 -6.55 3.38
CA GLU A 7 -5.35 -7.78 3.94
C GLU A 7 -4.41 -8.36 2.88
N LEU A 8 -3.31 -8.95 3.32
CA LEU A 8 -2.37 -9.65 2.45
C LEU A 8 -2.52 -11.14 2.74
N ASP A 9 -2.88 -11.90 1.72
CA ASP A 9 -2.94 -13.36 1.78
C ASP A 9 -1.74 -13.93 1.02
N ILE A 10 -0.89 -14.68 1.71
CA ILE A 10 0.36 -15.23 1.18
C ILE A 10 0.29 -16.74 1.17
N ASP A 11 -0.03 -17.32 0.01
CA ASP A 11 0.10 -18.76 -0.20
C ASP A 11 0.68 -19.08 -1.59
N ASN A 12 1.75 -19.88 -1.63
CA ASN A 12 2.43 -20.36 -2.84
C ASN A 12 2.68 -19.32 -3.96
N TYR A 13 3.31 -18.18 -3.65
CA TYR A 13 3.70 -17.19 -4.66
C TYR A 13 5.08 -17.46 -5.29
N SER A 14 5.19 -17.25 -6.60
CA SER A 14 6.48 -16.96 -7.24
C SER A 14 7.01 -15.61 -6.76
N VAL A 15 8.33 -15.35 -6.90
CA VAL A 15 8.92 -14.07 -6.47
C VAL A 15 8.25 -12.88 -7.16
N ALA A 16 7.99 -12.97 -8.46
CA ALA A 16 7.31 -11.92 -9.21
C ALA A 16 5.89 -11.66 -8.67
N LYS A 17 5.11 -12.73 -8.47
CA LYS A 17 3.74 -12.61 -7.95
C LYS A 17 3.73 -12.03 -6.53
N LEU A 18 4.66 -12.44 -5.67
CA LEU A 18 4.79 -11.87 -4.32
C LEU A 18 5.10 -10.37 -4.36
N VAL A 19 6.00 -9.94 -5.25
CA VAL A 19 6.36 -8.52 -5.41
C VAL A 19 5.15 -7.70 -5.89
N THR A 20 4.38 -8.21 -6.85
CA THR A 20 3.15 -7.55 -7.32
C THR A 20 2.10 -7.46 -6.22
N GLU A 21 1.84 -8.54 -5.49
CA GLU A 21 0.85 -8.57 -4.40
C GLU A 21 1.24 -7.62 -3.26
N LEU A 22 2.53 -7.53 -2.94
CA LEU A 22 3.04 -6.56 -1.97
C LEU A 22 2.90 -5.12 -2.46
N HIS A 23 3.21 -4.86 -3.74
CA HIS A 23 3.04 -3.54 -4.35
C HIS A 23 1.57 -3.10 -4.25
N GLU A 24 0.63 -3.96 -4.67
CA GLU A 24 -0.81 -3.69 -4.58
C GLU A 24 -1.28 -3.52 -3.14
N TYR A 25 -0.81 -4.35 -2.21
CA TYR A 25 -1.16 -4.25 -0.79
C TYR A 25 -0.75 -2.90 -0.19
N PHE A 26 0.46 -2.41 -0.48
CA PHE A 26 0.92 -1.13 0.05
C PHE A 26 0.28 0.06 -0.63
N GLN A 27 0.05 0.00 -1.95
CA GLN A 27 -0.73 1.00 -2.67
C GLN A 27 -2.14 1.14 -2.07
N ASN A 28 -2.82 0.01 -1.86
CA ASN A 28 -4.16 -0.02 -1.28
C ASN A 28 -4.15 0.47 0.18
N SER A 29 -3.10 0.17 0.94
CA SER A 29 -2.94 0.61 2.33
C SER A 29 -2.73 2.11 2.42
N GLN A 30 -1.92 2.70 1.52
CA GLN A 30 -1.76 4.14 1.42
C GLN A 30 -3.11 4.83 1.14
N ALA A 31 -3.81 4.38 0.10
CA ALA A 31 -5.12 4.94 -0.28
C ALA A 31 -6.16 4.80 0.85
N TYR A 32 -6.15 3.68 1.57
CA TYR A 32 -7.02 3.47 2.74
C TYR A 32 -6.77 4.52 3.84
N TYR A 33 -5.50 4.80 4.17
CA TYR A 33 -5.19 5.80 5.18
C TYR A 33 -5.46 7.24 4.72
N GLU A 34 -5.32 7.55 3.42
CA GLU A 34 -5.75 8.83 2.84
C GLU A 34 -7.26 9.05 3.00
N VAL A 35 -8.07 7.99 2.79
CA VAL A 35 -9.53 8.05 3.03
C VAL A 35 -9.83 8.32 4.50
N ILE A 36 -9.21 7.58 5.43
CA ILE A 36 -9.42 7.81 6.87
C ILE A 36 -9.00 9.23 7.25
N GLN A 37 -7.86 9.72 6.76
CA GLN A 37 -7.41 11.09 7.04
C GLN A 37 -8.44 12.12 6.58
N GLY A 38 -9.07 11.91 5.42
CA GLY A 38 -10.18 12.74 4.93
C GLY A 38 -11.42 12.69 5.82
N GLU A 39 -11.73 11.53 6.41
CA GLU A 39 -12.85 11.35 7.35
C GLU A 39 -12.54 11.96 8.73
N THR A 40 -11.34 11.73 9.28
CA THR A 40 -10.86 12.30 10.55
C THR A 40 -10.80 13.83 10.48
N ARG A 41 -10.38 14.41 9.35
CA ARG A 41 -10.39 15.86 9.14
C ARG A 41 -11.78 16.48 9.25
N LYS A 42 -12.85 15.77 8.88
CA LYS A 42 -14.25 16.28 9.01
C LYS A 42 -14.70 16.41 10.47
N GLN A 43 -13.96 15.82 11.42
CA GLN A 43 -14.24 15.91 12.84
C GLN A 43 -13.62 17.18 13.48
N ILE A 44 -12.67 17.83 12.79
CA ILE A 44 -12.07 19.11 13.19
C ILE A 44 -13.10 20.23 12.91
N GLY A 45 -13.44 21.01 13.94
CA GLY A 45 -14.40 22.10 13.84
C GLY A 45 -15.84 21.76 14.25
N ALA A 46 -16.13 20.51 14.62
CA ALA A 46 -17.45 20.08 15.11
C ALA A 46 -17.57 20.07 16.66
N SER A 47 -16.58 20.60 17.39
CA SER A 47 -16.49 20.42 18.83
C SER A 47 -15.79 21.59 19.53
N ASP A 48 -16.45 22.25 20.48
CA ASP A 48 -15.88 23.24 21.41
C ASP A 48 -15.02 22.58 22.53
N ASN A 49 -14.53 21.36 22.27
CA ASN A 49 -13.82 20.54 23.26
C ASN A 49 -12.34 20.41 22.86
N ILE A 50 -11.50 21.14 23.58
CA ILE A 50 -10.04 21.20 23.37
C ILE A 50 -9.40 19.81 23.44
N GLU A 51 -9.88 18.92 24.31
CA GLU A 51 -9.30 17.56 24.41
C GLU A 51 -9.59 16.75 23.15
N LYS A 52 -10.82 16.86 22.61
CA LYS A 52 -11.20 16.18 21.37
C LYS A 52 -10.44 16.74 20.17
N GLU A 53 -10.20 18.04 20.13
CA GLU A 53 -9.37 18.66 19.09
C GLU A 53 -7.91 18.16 19.16
N ARG A 54 -7.38 17.99 20.38
CA ARG A 54 -6.05 17.41 20.60
C ARG A 54 -5.98 15.96 20.14
N GLU A 55 -6.95 15.14 20.51
CA GLU A 55 -7.04 13.73 20.08
C GLU A 55 -7.07 13.59 18.56
N VAL A 56 -7.95 14.35 17.89
CA VAL A 56 -8.07 14.34 16.43
C VAL A 56 -6.78 14.83 15.77
N THR A 57 -6.09 15.81 16.37
CA THR A 57 -4.81 16.30 15.86
C THR A 57 -3.70 15.24 15.95
N GLU A 58 -3.62 14.51 17.06
CA GLU A 58 -2.64 13.42 17.21
C GLU A 58 -2.97 12.24 16.27
N GLU A 59 -4.25 11.92 16.09
CA GLU A 59 -4.68 10.91 15.11
C GLU A 59 -4.29 11.31 13.68
N MET A 60 -4.48 12.58 13.30
CA MET A 60 -4.07 13.11 11.99
C MET A 60 -2.55 13.02 11.77
N LYS A 61 -1.73 13.26 12.81
CA LYS A 61 -0.27 13.08 12.73
C LYS A 61 0.09 11.61 12.50
N LEU A 62 -0.54 10.70 13.23
CA LEU A 62 -0.30 9.26 13.07
C LEU A 62 -0.72 8.77 11.67
N LEU A 63 -1.84 9.27 11.15
CA LEU A 63 -2.30 8.95 9.79
C LEU A 63 -1.32 9.48 8.74
N ALA A 64 -0.79 10.70 8.89
CA ALA A 64 0.22 11.23 7.99
C ALA A 64 1.50 10.37 7.97
N GLN A 65 1.95 9.90 9.15
CA GLN A 65 3.10 8.98 9.24
C GLN A 65 2.84 7.65 8.52
N LYS A 66 1.63 7.08 8.68
CA LYS A 66 1.25 5.84 8.00
C LYS A 66 1.19 6.02 6.49
N ILE A 67 0.57 7.09 5.99
CA ILE A 67 0.50 7.40 4.55
C ILE A 67 1.92 7.51 3.98
N SER A 68 2.82 8.24 4.64
CA SER A 68 4.21 8.38 4.20
C SER A 68 4.95 7.05 4.21
N PHE A 69 4.75 6.21 5.23
CA PHE A 69 5.37 4.89 5.32
C PHE A 69 4.92 3.96 4.19
N PHE A 70 3.61 3.86 3.96
CA PHE A 70 3.06 3.02 2.90
C PHE A 70 3.39 3.55 1.51
N GLY A 71 3.46 4.88 1.32
CA GLY A 71 3.94 5.48 0.08
C GLY A 71 5.38 5.13 -0.24
N ALA A 72 6.28 5.20 0.75
CA ALA A 72 7.67 4.80 0.55
C ALA A 72 7.81 3.31 0.17
N LEU A 73 7.03 2.43 0.82
CA LEU A 73 7.00 1.00 0.46
C LEU A 73 6.43 0.76 -0.93
N ASN A 74 5.37 1.47 -1.29
CA ASN A 74 4.75 1.43 -2.61
C ASN A 74 5.76 1.83 -3.69
N ASP A 75 6.51 2.92 -3.51
CA ASP A 75 7.52 3.39 -4.47
C ASP A 75 8.65 2.37 -4.67
N VAL A 76 9.16 1.79 -3.58
CA VAL A 76 10.20 0.76 -3.62
C VAL A 76 9.71 -0.48 -4.35
N LEU A 77 8.48 -0.93 -4.07
CA LEU A 77 7.94 -2.12 -4.71
C LEU A 77 7.49 -1.88 -6.14
N SER A 78 7.07 -0.67 -6.51
CA SER A 78 6.87 -0.28 -7.91
C SER A 78 8.17 -0.40 -8.72
N ALA A 79 9.32 -0.07 -8.12
CA ALA A 79 10.62 -0.29 -8.75
C ALA A 79 10.96 -1.79 -8.83
N ALA A 80 10.78 -2.54 -7.74
CA ALA A 80 11.03 -3.98 -7.71
C ALA A 80 10.14 -4.74 -8.72
N ASP A 81 8.85 -4.41 -8.79
CA ASP A 81 7.86 -5.01 -9.69
C ASP A 81 8.27 -4.83 -11.16
N ARG A 82 8.72 -3.63 -11.55
CA ARG A 82 9.27 -3.38 -12.88
C ARG A 82 10.53 -4.20 -13.18
N LEU A 83 11.39 -4.42 -12.18
CA LEU A 83 12.62 -5.18 -12.37
C LEU A 83 12.36 -6.68 -12.51
N VAL A 84 11.49 -7.26 -11.68
CA VAL A 84 11.17 -8.69 -11.74
C VAL A 84 10.35 -9.07 -12.97
N HIS A 85 9.64 -8.11 -13.59
CA HIS A 85 8.94 -8.30 -14.86
C HIS A 85 9.77 -7.90 -16.09
N ALA A 86 10.99 -7.41 -15.93
CA ALA A 86 11.84 -7.06 -17.06
C ALA A 86 12.26 -8.33 -17.83
N GLN A 87 11.97 -8.38 -19.13
CA GLN A 87 12.17 -9.56 -20.00
C GLN A 87 13.59 -10.15 -19.98
N GLY A 88 14.62 -9.40 -19.59
CA GLY A 88 15.99 -9.91 -19.45
C GLY A 88 16.32 -10.54 -18.09
N ILE A 89 15.62 -10.17 -17.02
CA ILE A 89 15.88 -10.66 -15.65
C ILE A 89 15.10 -11.94 -15.36
N VAL A 90 13.91 -12.10 -15.95
CA VAL A 90 13.07 -13.29 -15.80
C VAL A 90 13.82 -14.56 -16.22
N SER A 91 14.59 -14.49 -17.31
CA SER A 91 15.41 -15.60 -17.82
C SER A 91 16.62 -15.93 -16.92
N ASP A 92 17.27 -14.92 -16.33
CA ASP A 92 18.46 -15.12 -15.47
C ASP A 92 18.12 -15.57 -14.05
N MET A 93 16.91 -15.27 -13.55
CA MET A 93 16.45 -15.66 -12.22
C MET A 93 15.80 -17.05 -12.17
N GLY A 94 15.74 -17.78 -13.30
CA GLY A 94 15.05 -19.08 -13.38
C GLY A 94 13.55 -18.98 -13.08
N LEU A 95 12.97 -17.79 -13.23
CA LEU A 95 11.54 -17.55 -13.07
C LEU A 95 10.88 -18.05 -14.36
N ASN A 96 10.44 -19.31 -14.34
CA ASN A 96 9.89 -20.04 -15.49
C ASN A 96 9.00 -19.18 -16.41
N GLU A 97 9.19 -19.37 -17.72
CA GLU A 97 8.35 -18.88 -18.82
C GLU A 97 6.87 -19.28 -18.69
N ASP A 98 6.53 -20.21 -17.79
CA ASP A 98 5.15 -20.64 -17.49
C ASP A 98 4.24 -19.53 -16.93
N LEU A 99 4.80 -18.40 -16.46
CA LEU A 99 4.02 -17.22 -16.06
C LEU A 99 3.51 -16.40 -17.25
N TYR A 100 4.13 -16.53 -18.42
CA TYR A 100 3.71 -15.92 -19.68
C TYR A 100 3.23 -17.00 -20.61
N GLY A 101 2.06 -17.59 -20.27
CA GLY A 101 1.41 -18.61 -21.06
C GLY A 101 1.48 -18.30 -22.57
N LYS A 102 1.93 -19.30 -23.32
CA LYS A 102 1.99 -19.33 -24.79
C LYS A 102 0.86 -18.51 -25.42
N GLN A 103 1.25 -17.46 -26.16
CA GLN A 103 0.41 -16.93 -27.24
C GLN A 103 0.43 -17.89 -28.43
#